data_AF-H7CDT3-F1
#
_entry.id   AF-H7CDT3-F1
#
_cell.length_a   1.000
_cell.length_b   1.000
_cell.length_c   1.000
_cell.angle_alpha   90.00
_cell.angle_beta   90.00
_cell.angle_gamma   90.00
#
_symmetry.space_group_name_H-M   'P 1'
#
loop_
_entity.id
_entity.type
_entity.pdbx_description
1 polymer ?
#
loop_
_entity_poly.entity_id
_entity_poly.type
_entity_poly.pdbx_seq_one_letter_code
_entity_poly.pdbx_strand_id
1 'polypeptide(L)'
;MILYNNINFIGLKLNILNPKQIIKWSSIIYKNKVIIGEVLIPNTINFNTGLPILNGLFCEKIFDYMYIWNCNCNKKLYDINNYSFFLYCKFCKNKLKININRKYKLGFIFLNIPILHLWYLTGPLKVASLLLNKNISYLKYLIYYKYFFNNIKYKQYFYYNKLNFKSIKINNTNIISYLFSHNILYKKLKNLNLLVELLNNKELLLINNKHFKKDLYKKINLLNLFIINNIKPNWIFLDLLPILPAGLRPYFYINNNMYIISTINENYRLIILKNNKLKYWLYLRNNICFIFEIIEKRLLQQLIDYLLINKLILKNNNTFFNFSKIFQGKYSVIKYNLLGKRVDFSGRSVITVSPNIRYNNIGLPYYISINIFKPFLIKIFKNNNKFNIIFKSLLINRNLFIIKKFLNKLLQNQFVIINRAPTLHRMNLQSFIPILTEGYSLKFYPLGCASFNADFDGDQMSVFLPLVKTSKFEANLNLNFDKNVISPSNNKNLFKNLQYYKLGINTLLNLSYNKLFNIYYFNSMDKIYELYINNKLSIFNLVWIKYISNNKIFYILTSVSRIILNLYMYIY
;
A
#
# COMPACT_ATOMS: atom_id res chain seq x y z
N MET A 1 -12.03 -11.47 13.42
CA MET A 1 -10.91 -12.15 14.10
C MET A 1 -9.61 -11.61 13.57
N ILE A 2 -9.03 -10.65 14.28
CA ILE A 2 -7.60 -10.31 14.14
C ILE A 2 -6.90 -11.49 14.80
N LEU A 3 -6.25 -12.34 13.99
CA LEU A 3 -5.44 -13.44 14.49
C LEU A 3 -4.30 -12.83 15.29
N TYR A 4 -4.42 -12.84 16.62
CA TYR A 4 -3.30 -12.77 17.56
C TYR A 4 -2.46 -14.02 17.40
N ASN A 5 -1.80 -14.17 16.25
CA ASN A 5 -0.66 -15.04 16.14
C ASN A 5 0.54 -14.14 16.44
N ASN A 6 0.98 -14.17 17.70
CA ASN A 6 2.30 -13.69 18.13
C ASN A 6 3.38 -14.55 17.47
N ILE A 7 3.48 -14.51 16.14
CA ILE A 7 4.62 -15.06 15.43
C ILE A 7 5.59 -13.90 15.32
N ASN A 8 6.55 -13.86 16.23
CA ASN A 8 7.72 -13.00 16.10
C ASN A 8 8.51 -13.46 14.87
N PHE A 9 8.13 -12.95 13.70
CA PHE A 9 8.87 -13.16 12.47
C PHE A 9 10.18 -12.35 12.56
N ILE A 10 11.29 -13.05 12.76
CA ILE A 10 12.65 -12.46 12.83
C ILE A 10 13.11 -11.96 11.45
N GLY A 11 12.59 -12.54 10.36
CA GLY A 11 12.94 -12.11 9.01
C GLY A 11 12.04 -12.70 7.93
N LEU A 12 12.19 -12.17 6.71
CA LEU A 12 11.50 -12.62 5.51
C LEU A 12 12.51 -13.26 4.55
N LYS A 13 12.29 -14.53 4.17
CA LYS A 13 13.10 -15.25 3.18
C LYS A 13 12.35 -15.33 1.85
N LEU A 14 12.98 -14.86 0.77
CA LEU A 14 12.50 -15.03 -0.60
C LEU A 14 13.27 -16.17 -1.27
N ASN A 15 12.57 -17.03 -2.00
CA ASN A 15 13.18 -18.11 -2.77
C ASN A 15 12.44 -18.34 -4.09
N ILE A 16 13.10 -19.02 -5.04
CA ILE A 16 12.47 -19.45 -6.28
C ILE A 16 11.37 -20.45 -5.97
N LEU A 17 10.25 -20.30 -6.67
CA LEU A 17 9.05 -21.08 -6.47
C LEU A 17 9.22 -22.52 -6.96
N ASN A 18 9.14 -23.48 -6.05
CA ASN A 18 9.15 -24.91 -6.39
C ASN A 18 7.75 -25.35 -6.87
N PRO A 19 7.61 -26.08 -7.98
CA PRO A 19 6.31 -26.59 -8.45
C PRO A 19 5.55 -27.39 -7.38
N LYS A 20 6.24 -28.17 -6.54
CA LYS A 20 5.61 -28.89 -5.42
C LYS A 20 4.96 -27.95 -4.41
N GLN A 21 5.57 -26.78 -4.19
CA GLN A 21 5.05 -25.76 -3.28
C GLN A 21 3.80 -25.09 -3.84
N ILE A 22 3.72 -24.90 -5.16
CA ILE A 22 2.52 -24.39 -5.85
C ILE A 22 1.35 -25.34 -5.64
N ILE A 23 1.57 -26.65 -5.82
CA ILE A 23 0.55 -27.68 -5.58
C ILE A 23 0.13 -27.65 -4.10
N LYS A 24 1.09 -27.53 -3.17
CA LYS A 24 0.79 -27.43 -1.74
C LYS A 24 -0.12 -26.24 -1.43
N TRP A 25 0.16 -25.07 -2.01
CA TRP A 25 -0.64 -23.86 -1.80
C TRP A 25 -2.05 -23.90 -2.41
N SER A 26 -2.23 -24.68 -3.48
CA SER A 26 -3.52 -24.84 -4.15
C SER A 26 -4.33 -26.04 -3.65
N SER A 27 -3.68 -26.99 -2.98
CA SER A 27 -4.31 -28.20 -2.48
C SER A 27 -5.12 -27.96 -1.20
N ILE A 28 -6.22 -28.70 -1.06
CA ILE A 28 -6.99 -28.81 0.19
C ILE A 28 -6.96 -30.26 0.63
N ILE A 29 -6.63 -30.52 1.88
CA ILE A 29 -6.76 -31.85 2.48
C ILE A 29 -8.14 -31.93 3.14
N TYR A 30 -8.94 -32.93 2.76
CA TYR A 30 -10.29 -33.17 3.28
C TYR A 30 -10.52 -34.66 3.53
N LYS A 31 -10.76 -35.08 4.78
CA LYS A 31 -11.04 -36.50 5.15
C LYS A 31 -10.13 -37.50 4.41
N ASN A 32 -8.82 -37.25 4.44
CA ASN A 32 -7.77 -38.01 3.73
C ASN A 32 -7.81 -37.97 2.18
N LYS A 33 -8.70 -37.19 1.57
CA LYS A 33 -8.73 -36.88 0.13
C LYS A 33 -8.13 -35.50 -0.15
N VAL A 34 -7.21 -35.43 -1.10
CA VAL A 34 -6.58 -34.16 -1.53
C VAL A 34 -7.35 -33.60 -2.72
N ILE A 35 -7.97 -32.43 -2.55
CA ILE A 35 -8.56 -31.68 -3.66
C ILE A 35 -7.48 -30.78 -4.22
N ILE A 36 -7.10 -31.03 -5.47
CA ILE A 36 -6.12 -30.22 -6.21
C ILE A 36 -6.85 -29.04 -6.85
N GLY A 37 -6.36 -27.82 -6.60
CA GLY A 37 -6.94 -26.56 -7.08
C GLY A 37 -6.57 -26.21 -8.53
N GLU A 38 -6.71 -27.14 -9.46
CA GLU A 38 -6.41 -26.92 -10.88
C GLU A 38 -7.57 -26.26 -11.62
N VAL A 39 -7.30 -25.20 -12.37
CA VAL A 39 -8.29 -24.52 -13.21
C VAL A 39 -8.17 -25.00 -14.65
N LEU A 40 -9.23 -25.62 -15.16
CA LEU A 40 -9.27 -26.24 -16.49
C LEU A 40 -10.05 -25.39 -17.50
N ILE A 41 -11.13 -24.73 -17.03
CA ILE A 41 -12.07 -24.02 -17.90
C ILE A 41 -11.74 -22.53 -17.86
N PRO A 42 -11.70 -21.84 -19.02
CA PRO A 42 -11.36 -20.42 -19.09
C PRO A 42 -12.48 -19.50 -18.59
N ASN A 43 -13.72 -20.00 -18.51
CA ASN A 43 -14.89 -19.22 -18.17
C ASN A 43 -14.87 -18.77 -16.69
N THR A 44 -15.49 -17.62 -16.43
CA THR A 44 -15.53 -16.97 -15.12
C THR A 44 -16.82 -17.33 -14.37
N ILE A 45 -17.94 -16.77 -14.81
CA ILE A 45 -19.28 -16.92 -14.25
C ILE A 45 -20.27 -17.19 -15.36
N ASN A 46 -21.42 -17.73 -14.99
CA ASN A 46 -22.57 -17.74 -15.86
C ASN A 46 -23.28 -16.37 -15.74
N PHE A 47 -23.28 -15.58 -16.82
CA PHE A 47 -23.84 -14.22 -16.81
C PHE A 47 -25.34 -14.19 -16.52
N ASN A 48 -26.08 -15.26 -16.85
CA ASN A 48 -27.52 -15.33 -16.61
C ASN A 48 -27.86 -15.56 -15.13
N THR A 49 -27.07 -16.38 -14.43
CA THR A 49 -27.33 -16.74 -13.03
C THR A 49 -26.45 -15.99 -12.03
N GLY A 50 -25.38 -15.34 -12.49
CA GLY A 50 -24.36 -14.70 -11.65
C GLY A 50 -23.47 -15.70 -10.88
N LEU A 51 -23.67 -17.00 -11.08
CA LEU A 51 -23.01 -18.06 -10.34
C LEU A 51 -21.67 -18.47 -10.99
N PRO A 52 -20.64 -18.79 -10.18
CA PRO A 52 -19.34 -19.22 -10.69
C PRO A 52 -19.40 -20.60 -11.36
N ILE A 53 -18.68 -20.74 -12.47
CA ILE A 53 -18.61 -21.99 -13.24
C ILE A 53 -17.67 -23.00 -12.56
N LEU A 54 -18.03 -24.29 -12.57
CA LEU A 54 -17.20 -25.39 -12.06
C LEU A 54 -15.89 -25.50 -12.85
N ASN A 55 -14.78 -25.73 -12.15
CA ASN A 55 -13.41 -25.75 -12.69
C ASN A 55 -12.99 -24.49 -13.49
N GLY A 56 -13.77 -23.41 -13.40
CA GLY A 56 -13.50 -22.11 -14.00
C GLY A 56 -12.66 -21.19 -13.09
N LEU A 57 -12.42 -19.97 -13.56
CA LEU A 57 -11.59 -18.98 -12.86
C LEU A 57 -12.16 -18.55 -11.51
N PHE A 58 -13.46 -18.70 -11.25
CA PHE A 58 -14.08 -18.35 -9.97
C PHE A 58 -14.67 -19.54 -9.24
N CYS A 59 -14.29 -20.76 -9.62
CA CYS A 59 -14.83 -22.00 -9.10
C CYS A 59 -14.74 -22.05 -7.57
N GLU A 60 -15.87 -22.29 -6.91
CA GLU A 60 -15.95 -22.33 -5.44
C GLU A 60 -15.21 -23.53 -4.85
N LYS A 61 -15.16 -24.66 -5.58
CA LYS A 61 -14.35 -25.83 -5.18
C LYS A 61 -12.86 -25.46 -5.05
N ILE A 62 -12.37 -24.59 -5.94
CA ILE A 62 -10.96 -24.19 -6.02
C ILE A 62 -10.67 -22.98 -5.13
N PHE A 63 -11.53 -21.96 -5.12
CA PHE A 63 -11.24 -20.69 -4.43
C PHE A 63 -12.06 -20.45 -3.16
N ASP A 64 -12.91 -21.38 -2.76
CA ASP A 64 -13.89 -21.25 -1.67
C ASP A 64 -15.15 -20.43 -2.07
N TYR A 65 -16.19 -20.47 -1.24
CA TYR A 65 -17.53 -19.91 -1.52
C TYR A 65 -17.60 -18.39 -1.63
N MET A 66 -18.62 -17.90 -2.36
CA MET A 66 -18.93 -16.46 -2.47
C MET A 66 -19.75 -15.91 -1.31
N TYR A 67 -20.77 -16.64 -0.87
CA TYR A 67 -21.67 -16.21 0.19
C TYR A 67 -21.47 -17.07 1.44
N ILE A 68 -21.53 -16.43 2.60
CA ILE A 68 -21.48 -17.11 3.89
C ILE A 68 -22.66 -18.06 3.97
N TRP A 69 -22.41 -19.32 4.30
CA TRP A 69 -23.42 -20.34 4.56
C TRP A 69 -24.36 -20.72 3.41
N ASN A 70 -24.09 -20.30 2.17
CA ASN A 70 -24.87 -20.72 0.98
C ASN A 70 -24.03 -21.60 0.06
N CYS A 71 -24.44 -22.85 -0.17
CA CYS A 71 -23.90 -23.66 -1.28
C CYS A 71 -24.73 -23.45 -2.55
N ASN A 72 -24.08 -23.49 -3.71
CA ASN A 72 -24.65 -23.42 -5.06
C ASN A 72 -25.80 -24.42 -5.35
N CYS A 73 -26.04 -25.41 -4.49
CA CYS A 73 -27.16 -26.35 -4.62
C CYS A 73 -28.54 -25.77 -4.25
N ASN A 74 -28.66 -24.44 -4.04
CA ASN A 74 -29.88 -23.68 -3.75
C ASN A 74 -30.81 -24.19 -2.62
N LYS A 75 -30.40 -25.20 -1.84
CA LYS A 75 -31.08 -25.59 -0.61
C LYS A 75 -30.48 -24.84 0.57
N LYS A 76 -31.28 -23.97 1.20
CA LYS A 76 -30.99 -23.37 2.51
C LYS A 76 -30.78 -24.52 3.50
N LEU A 77 -29.56 -24.68 4.01
CA LEU A 77 -29.27 -25.68 5.05
C LEU A 77 -29.30 -24.97 6.41
N TYR A 78 -30.53 -24.85 6.93
CA TYR A 78 -30.94 -24.68 8.35
C TYR A 78 -30.93 -23.30 9.03
N ASP A 79 -31.77 -23.27 10.08
CA ASP A 79 -32.27 -22.17 10.90
C ASP A 79 -31.21 -21.42 11.72
N ILE A 80 -31.52 -20.15 11.94
CA ILE A 80 -30.68 -19.06 12.47
C ILE A 80 -30.13 -19.29 13.89
N ASN A 81 -30.56 -20.34 14.61
CA ASN A 81 -30.32 -20.45 16.05
C ASN A 81 -29.27 -21.47 16.53
N ASN A 82 -28.75 -22.36 15.67
CA ASN A 82 -27.73 -23.32 16.11
C ASN A 82 -26.33 -22.96 15.61
N TYR A 83 -25.60 -22.17 16.42
CA TYR A 83 -24.15 -21.99 16.32
C TYR A 83 -23.42 -23.31 16.62
N SER A 84 -23.50 -24.27 15.71
CA SER A 84 -22.76 -25.52 15.79
C SER A 84 -21.78 -25.64 14.62
N PHE A 85 -20.59 -26.12 14.98
CA PHE A 85 -19.41 -26.24 14.13
C PHE A 85 -19.70 -26.98 12.81
N PHE A 86 -19.32 -26.34 11.69
CA PHE A 86 -19.10 -26.95 10.38
C PHE A 86 -20.27 -27.77 9.80
N LEU A 87 -21.27 -27.07 9.27
CA LEU A 87 -22.28 -27.66 8.39
C LEU A 87 -21.71 -27.87 6.98
N TYR A 88 -21.83 -29.09 6.47
CA TYR A 88 -21.48 -29.49 5.10
C TYR A 88 -22.75 -29.67 4.29
N CYS A 89 -22.73 -29.31 3.01
CA CYS A 89 -23.82 -29.66 2.12
C CYS A 89 -23.66 -31.11 1.63
N LYS A 90 -24.73 -31.91 1.78
CA LYS A 90 -24.75 -33.34 1.42
C LYS A 90 -24.46 -33.61 -0.06
N PHE A 91 -24.76 -32.64 -0.93
CA PHE A 91 -24.60 -32.75 -2.39
C PHE A 91 -23.25 -32.22 -2.88
N CYS A 92 -22.83 -31.03 -2.45
CA CYS A 92 -21.57 -30.43 -2.87
C CYS A 92 -20.36 -30.83 -2.00
N LYS A 93 -20.57 -31.53 -0.86
CA LYS A 93 -19.57 -32.05 0.10
C LYS A 93 -18.54 -31.04 0.61
N ASN A 94 -18.74 -29.75 0.39
CA ASN A 94 -17.82 -28.69 0.80
C ASN A 94 -18.24 -28.09 2.14
N LYS A 95 -17.27 -27.44 2.77
CA LYS A 95 -17.35 -26.87 4.11
C LYS A 95 -17.89 -25.44 4.05
N LEU A 96 -18.96 -25.14 4.78
CA LEU A 96 -19.40 -23.76 4.96
C LEU A 96 -18.44 -23.06 5.96
N LYS A 97 -17.65 -22.11 5.46
CA LYS A 97 -16.74 -21.27 6.27
C LYS A 97 -17.00 -19.79 6.01
N ILE A 98 -16.48 -18.94 6.90
CA ILE A 98 -16.42 -17.49 6.70
C ILE A 98 -15.58 -17.19 5.44
N ASN A 99 -16.09 -16.32 4.56
CA ASN A 99 -15.55 -15.92 3.23
C ASN A 99 -14.08 -15.46 3.16
N ILE A 100 -13.32 -15.47 4.26
CA ILE A 100 -11.96 -14.93 4.35
C ILE A 100 -10.99 -15.71 3.43
N ASN A 101 -11.18 -17.02 3.26
CA ASN A 101 -10.28 -17.87 2.49
C ASN A 101 -10.16 -17.49 1.01
N ARG A 102 -11.21 -16.92 0.40
CA ARG A 102 -11.23 -16.56 -1.04
C ARG A 102 -10.22 -15.47 -1.41
N LYS A 103 -9.71 -14.74 -0.42
CA LYS A 103 -8.62 -13.75 -0.59
C LYS A 103 -7.22 -14.36 -0.49
N TYR A 104 -7.08 -15.57 0.07
CA TYR A 104 -5.77 -16.19 0.36
C TYR A 104 -5.50 -17.44 -0.47
N LYS A 105 -6.54 -18.15 -0.91
CA LYS A 105 -6.41 -19.45 -1.57
C LYS A 105 -6.00 -19.31 -3.03
N LEU A 106 -4.89 -19.93 -3.41
CA LEU A 106 -4.38 -19.94 -4.78
C LEU A 106 -4.99 -21.09 -5.60
N GLY A 107 -5.06 -20.89 -6.90
CA GLY A 107 -5.25 -21.97 -7.88
C GLY A 107 -3.98 -22.13 -8.70
N PHE A 108 -3.98 -23.07 -9.64
CA PHE A 108 -2.91 -23.13 -10.65
C PHE A 108 -3.43 -23.69 -11.98
N ILE A 109 -2.64 -23.46 -13.02
CA ILE A 109 -2.82 -24.02 -14.37
C ILE A 109 -1.64 -24.96 -14.62
N PHE A 110 -1.93 -26.20 -14.98
CA PHE A 110 -0.90 -27.11 -15.48
C PHE A 110 -0.58 -26.74 -16.93
N LEU A 111 0.66 -26.36 -17.20
CA LEU A 111 1.09 -25.98 -18.54
C LEU A 111 1.53 -27.22 -19.31
N ASN A 112 1.02 -27.40 -20.52
CA ASN A 112 1.37 -28.57 -21.34
C ASN A 112 2.84 -28.58 -21.78
N ILE A 113 3.52 -27.42 -21.69
CA ILE A 113 4.93 -27.23 -22.04
C ILE A 113 5.57 -26.34 -20.96
N PRO A 114 6.82 -26.63 -20.55
CA PRO A 114 7.57 -25.79 -19.63
C PRO A 114 7.88 -24.44 -20.26
N ILE A 115 7.54 -23.35 -19.57
CA ILE A 115 7.66 -21.98 -20.11
C ILE A 115 8.77 -21.26 -19.38
N LEU A 116 9.69 -20.65 -20.12
CA LEU A 116 10.78 -19.96 -19.47
C LEU A 116 10.28 -18.62 -18.91
N HIS A 117 10.45 -18.40 -17.61
CA HIS A 117 10.02 -17.15 -16.99
C HIS A 117 10.93 -15.99 -17.44
N LEU A 118 10.34 -14.96 -18.05
CA LEU A 118 11.08 -13.88 -18.73
C LEU A 118 12.09 -13.14 -17.84
N TRP A 119 11.84 -12.94 -16.54
CA TRP A 119 12.84 -12.36 -15.62
C TRP A 119 14.19 -13.09 -15.63
N TYR A 120 14.21 -14.42 -15.77
CA TYR A 120 15.47 -15.17 -15.81
C TYR A 120 16.16 -15.11 -17.18
N LEU A 121 15.44 -14.65 -18.22
CA LEU A 121 15.98 -14.44 -19.57
C LEU A 121 16.55 -13.02 -19.74
N THR A 122 15.75 -11.99 -19.42
CA THR A 122 16.09 -10.58 -19.66
C THR A 122 16.54 -9.82 -18.43
N GLY A 123 16.46 -10.42 -17.23
CA GLY A 123 16.85 -9.79 -15.98
C GLY A 123 18.36 -9.50 -15.88
N PRO A 124 18.78 -8.77 -14.84
CA PRO A 124 20.13 -8.21 -14.72
C PRO A 124 21.23 -9.28 -14.73
N LEU A 125 20.97 -10.43 -14.07
CA LEU A 125 21.91 -11.55 -13.99
C LEU A 125 21.84 -12.51 -15.18
N LYS A 126 20.86 -12.35 -16.09
CA LYS A 126 20.69 -13.19 -17.30
C LYS A 126 20.85 -14.69 -17.01
N VAL A 127 20.19 -15.15 -15.94
CA VAL A 127 20.36 -16.48 -15.31
C VAL A 127 20.32 -17.62 -16.33
N ALA A 128 19.33 -17.60 -17.25
CA ALA A 128 19.19 -18.65 -18.26
C ALA A 128 20.38 -18.69 -19.24
N SER A 129 20.94 -17.53 -19.59
CA SER A 129 22.09 -17.41 -20.50
C SER A 129 23.36 -18.00 -19.87
N LEU A 130 23.60 -17.69 -18.59
CA LEU A 130 24.75 -18.19 -17.83
C LEU A 130 24.67 -19.70 -17.58
N LEU A 131 23.50 -20.24 -17.25
CA LEU A 131 23.34 -21.68 -17.01
C LEU A 131 23.45 -22.52 -18.29
N LEU A 132 22.99 -21.99 -19.43
CA LEU A 132 22.99 -22.74 -20.69
C LEU A 132 24.24 -22.50 -21.55
N ASN A 133 25.12 -21.58 -21.15
CA ASN A 133 26.27 -21.11 -21.94
C ASN A 133 25.87 -20.67 -23.36
N LYS A 134 24.77 -19.93 -23.49
CA LYS A 134 24.24 -19.45 -24.78
C LYS A 134 23.87 -17.98 -24.71
N ASN A 135 24.04 -17.26 -25.81
CA ASN A 135 23.66 -15.86 -25.92
C ASN A 135 22.14 -15.66 -25.76
N ILE A 136 21.73 -14.55 -25.15
CA ILE A 136 20.32 -14.20 -24.93
C ILE A 136 19.56 -14.14 -26.25
N SER A 137 20.14 -13.53 -27.28
CA SER A 137 19.49 -13.43 -28.59
C SER A 137 19.14 -14.81 -29.12
N TYR A 138 20.10 -15.74 -29.09
CA TYR A 138 19.89 -17.13 -29.49
C TYR A 138 18.77 -17.81 -28.68
N LEU A 139 18.77 -17.66 -27.35
CA LEU A 139 17.70 -18.18 -26.50
C LEU A 139 16.33 -17.57 -26.84
N LYS A 140 16.25 -16.26 -27.12
CA LYS A 140 15.00 -15.63 -27.59
C LYS A 140 14.54 -16.19 -28.93
N TYR A 141 15.46 -16.41 -29.87
CA TYR A 141 15.11 -17.01 -31.17
C TYR A 141 14.54 -18.42 -31.00
N LEU A 142 15.11 -19.23 -30.10
CA LEU A 142 14.63 -20.57 -29.75
C LEU A 142 13.26 -20.56 -29.04
N ILE A 143 13.10 -19.73 -28.01
CA ILE A 143 11.92 -19.69 -27.15
C ILE A 143 10.71 -19.09 -27.88
N TYR A 144 10.92 -18.08 -28.73
CA TYR A 144 9.84 -17.52 -29.53
C TYR A 144 9.68 -18.20 -30.90
N TYR A 145 10.37 -19.32 -31.13
CA TYR A 145 10.33 -20.09 -32.38
C TYR A 145 10.55 -19.21 -33.64
N LYS A 146 11.34 -18.15 -33.52
CA LYS A 146 11.52 -17.16 -34.59
C LYS A 146 12.19 -17.75 -35.84
N TYR A 147 13.00 -18.80 -35.68
CA TYR A 147 13.59 -19.54 -36.81
C TYR A 147 12.54 -20.05 -37.80
N PHE A 148 11.34 -20.40 -37.34
CA PHE A 148 10.25 -20.86 -38.21
C PHE A 148 9.47 -19.72 -38.89
N PHE A 149 9.46 -18.52 -38.31
CA PHE A 149 8.64 -17.39 -38.80
C PHE A 149 9.43 -16.34 -39.59
N ASN A 150 10.73 -16.14 -39.32
CA ASN A 150 11.55 -15.13 -39.99
C ASN A 150 11.99 -15.55 -41.40
N ASN A 151 11.93 -16.84 -41.74
CA ASN A 151 12.12 -17.30 -43.12
C ASN A 151 10.82 -17.07 -43.90
N ILE A 152 10.59 -15.82 -44.32
CA ILE A 152 9.47 -15.37 -45.16
C ILE A 152 9.44 -16.06 -46.56
N LYS A 153 10.41 -16.92 -46.89
CA LYS A 153 10.42 -17.73 -48.12
C LYS A 153 9.52 -18.97 -48.09
N TYR A 154 8.82 -19.26 -46.99
CA TYR A 154 7.93 -20.44 -46.89
C TYR A 154 6.44 -20.16 -47.17
N LYS A 155 6.14 -19.37 -48.20
CA LYS A 155 4.83 -19.45 -48.88
C LYS A 155 4.64 -20.80 -49.61
N GLN A 156 5.70 -21.60 -49.78
CA GLN A 156 5.64 -22.92 -50.43
C GLN A 156 5.18 -24.09 -49.54
N TYR A 157 5.03 -23.92 -48.21
CA TYR A 157 4.54 -25.02 -47.36
C TYR A 157 3.02 -25.22 -47.36
N PHE A 158 2.25 -24.34 -48.00
CA PHE A 158 0.81 -24.57 -48.21
C PHE A 158 0.54 -25.70 -49.24
N TYR A 159 1.56 -26.19 -49.96
CA TYR A 159 1.41 -27.28 -50.94
C TYR A 159 1.84 -28.68 -50.45
N TYR A 160 2.37 -28.84 -49.24
CA TYR A 160 2.88 -30.14 -48.75
C TYR A 160 1.84 -30.94 -47.93
N ASN A 161 0.60 -31.04 -48.45
CA ASN A 161 -0.47 -31.82 -47.82
C ASN A 161 -0.49 -33.32 -48.18
N LYS A 162 0.57 -33.88 -48.80
CA LYS A 162 0.53 -35.29 -49.27
C LYS A 162 1.80 -36.13 -49.10
N LEU A 163 2.79 -35.72 -48.32
CA LEU A 163 3.97 -36.56 -48.11
C LEU A 163 3.96 -37.27 -46.76
N ASN A 164 3.62 -38.55 -46.85
CA ASN A 164 3.83 -39.58 -45.83
C ASN A 164 5.22 -39.43 -45.19
N PHE A 165 5.25 -39.39 -43.86
CA PHE A 165 6.44 -39.26 -43.00
C PHE A 165 7.47 -40.41 -43.11
N LYS A 166 7.37 -41.31 -44.10
CA LYS A 166 8.30 -42.44 -44.28
C LYS A 166 9.54 -42.11 -45.13
N SER A 167 9.55 -41.03 -45.90
CA SER A 167 10.63 -40.72 -46.87
C SER A 167 11.38 -39.40 -46.63
N ILE A 168 11.57 -38.97 -45.38
CA ILE A 168 12.49 -37.86 -45.06
C ILE A 168 13.53 -38.33 -44.04
N LYS A 169 14.50 -39.10 -44.55
CA LYS A 169 15.75 -39.38 -43.85
C LYS A 169 16.81 -38.37 -44.33
N ILE A 170 17.50 -37.77 -43.34
CA ILE A 170 18.81 -37.09 -43.45
C ILE A 170 18.77 -35.58 -43.83
N ASN A 171 18.22 -34.77 -42.92
CA ASN A 171 18.73 -33.49 -42.38
C ASN A 171 17.74 -32.86 -41.35
N ASN A 172 16.97 -33.72 -40.64
CA ASN A 172 15.82 -33.35 -39.80
C ASN A 172 16.14 -33.15 -38.30
N THR A 173 17.37 -33.39 -37.86
CA THR A 173 17.75 -33.28 -36.43
C THR A 173 17.54 -31.87 -35.89
N ASN A 174 17.85 -30.85 -36.70
CA ASN A 174 17.69 -29.46 -36.34
C ASN A 174 16.21 -29.08 -36.19
N ILE A 175 15.34 -29.43 -37.14
CA ILE A 175 13.91 -29.05 -37.12
C ILE A 175 13.19 -29.67 -35.93
N ILE A 176 13.44 -30.96 -35.66
CA ILE A 176 12.87 -31.67 -34.50
C ILE A 176 13.39 -31.03 -33.20
N SER A 177 14.68 -30.70 -33.13
CA SER A 177 15.25 -30.03 -31.96
C SER A 177 14.62 -28.64 -31.72
N TYR A 178 14.33 -27.89 -32.78
CA TYR A 178 13.68 -26.59 -32.67
C TYR A 178 12.22 -26.72 -32.21
N LEU A 179 11.48 -27.72 -32.68
CA LEU A 179 10.08 -27.97 -32.27
C LEU A 179 9.96 -28.32 -30.78
N PHE A 180 10.98 -28.98 -30.21
CA PHE A 180 11.05 -29.36 -28.80
C PHE A 180 11.96 -28.45 -27.96
N SER A 181 12.27 -27.23 -28.43
CA SER A 181 13.25 -26.34 -27.80
C SER A 181 13.05 -26.17 -26.29
N HIS A 182 11.82 -25.94 -25.84
CA HIS A 182 11.52 -25.74 -24.41
C HIS A 182 11.74 -27.03 -23.60
N ASN A 183 11.26 -28.17 -24.11
CA ASN A 183 11.42 -29.46 -23.44
C ASN A 183 12.90 -29.88 -23.37
N ILE A 184 13.67 -29.61 -24.43
CA ILE A 184 15.10 -29.91 -24.49
C ILE A 184 15.86 -29.05 -23.49
N LEU A 185 15.62 -27.73 -23.46
CA LEU A 185 16.26 -26.83 -22.51
C LEU A 185 15.88 -27.19 -21.07
N TYR A 186 14.61 -27.49 -20.81
CA TYR A 186 14.14 -27.94 -19.51
C TYR A 186 14.83 -29.24 -19.06
N LYS A 187 14.87 -30.26 -19.94
CA LYS A 187 15.54 -31.54 -19.66
C LYS A 187 17.03 -31.36 -19.43
N LYS A 188 17.68 -30.49 -20.22
CA LYS A 188 19.09 -30.14 -20.04
C LYS A 188 19.31 -29.59 -18.64
N LEU A 189 18.56 -28.56 -18.22
CA LEU A 189 18.66 -28.01 -16.87
C LEU A 189 18.34 -29.03 -15.78
N LYS A 190 17.34 -29.90 -15.98
CA LYS A 190 16.98 -30.95 -15.01
C LYS A 190 18.11 -31.96 -14.78
N ASN A 191 18.88 -32.27 -15.82
CA ASN A 191 19.98 -33.22 -15.78
C ASN A 191 21.34 -32.56 -15.44
N LEU A 192 21.41 -31.23 -15.30
CA LEU A 192 22.65 -30.55 -14.92
C LEU A 192 23.04 -30.91 -13.49
N ASN A 193 24.25 -31.45 -13.33
CA ASN A 193 24.88 -31.62 -12.03
C ASN A 193 25.62 -30.32 -11.65
N LEU A 194 25.05 -29.58 -10.71
CA LEU A 194 25.55 -28.27 -10.28
C LEU A 194 26.97 -28.31 -9.73
N LEU A 195 27.35 -29.39 -9.03
CA LEU A 195 28.68 -29.53 -8.42
C LEU A 195 29.75 -29.72 -9.48
N VAL A 196 29.52 -30.61 -10.44
CA VAL A 196 30.43 -30.86 -11.57
C VAL A 196 30.59 -29.59 -12.39
N GLU A 197 29.48 -28.91 -12.71
CA GLU A 197 29.54 -27.67 -13.48
C GLU A 197 30.29 -26.56 -12.74
N LEU A 198 30.16 -26.48 -11.41
CA LEU A 198 30.90 -25.53 -10.59
C LEU A 198 32.41 -25.82 -10.61
N LEU A 199 32.82 -27.07 -10.43
CA LEU A 199 34.23 -27.48 -10.48
C LEU A 199 34.85 -27.15 -11.84
N ASN A 200 34.19 -27.54 -12.93
CA ASN A 200 34.65 -27.24 -14.29
C ASN A 200 34.80 -25.73 -14.52
N ASN A 201 33.86 -24.90 -14.03
CA ASN A 201 33.97 -23.45 -14.17
C ASN A 201 35.11 -22.85 -13.33
N LYS A 202 35.45 -23.45 -12.16
CA LYS A 202 36.61 -23.04 -11.35
C LYS A 202 37.92 -23.38 -12.04
N GLU A 203 38.03 -24.57 -12.63
CA GLU A 203 39.21 -24.97 -13.43
C GLU A 203 39.39 -24.04 -14.64
N LEU A 204 38.32 -23.77 -15.38
CA LEU A 204 38.32 -22.83 -16.50
C LEU A 204 38.74 -21.41 -16.09
N LEU A 205 38.50 -21.00 -14.85
CA LEU A 205 38.89 -19.69 -14.34
C LEU A 205 40.40 -19.58 -14.12
N LEU A 206 41.07 -20.68 -13.76
CA LEU A 206 42.52 -20.75 -13.60
C LEU A 206 43.23 -20.63 -14.96
N ILE A 207 42.67 -21.27 -15.99
CA ILE A 207 43.30 -21.38 -17.33
C ILE A 207 43.11 -20.11 -18.19
N ASN A 208 41.99 -19.40 -18.07
CA ASN A 208 41.59 -18.39 -19.06
C ASN A 208 42.18 -16.97 -18.86
N ASN A 209 42.32 -16.25 -19.99
CA ASN A 209 42.70 -14.83 -20.06
C ASN A 209 41.66 -13.86 -19.42
N LYS A 210 42.10 -12.64 -19.08
CA LYS A 210 41.37 -11.62 -18.28
C LYS A 210 39.91 -11.33 -18.74
N HIS A 211 39.58 -11.42 -20.02
CA HIS A 211 38.24 -11.06 -20.54
C HIS A 211 37.12 -12.06 -20.19
N PHE A 212 37.38 -13.37 -20.26
CA PHE A 212 36.37 -14.40 -19.94
C PHE A 212 36.14 -14.58 -18.43
N LYS A 213 37.04 -14.06 -17.59
CA LYS A 213 36.96 -14.20 -16.14
C LYS A 213 35.69 -13.59 -15.56
N LYS A 214 35.21 -12.45 -16.05
CA LYS A 214 34.04 -11.75 -15.47
C LYS A 214 32.75 -12.57 -15.54
N ASP A 215 32.47 -13.21 -16.67
CA ASP A 215 31.25 -14.01 -16.82
C ASP A 215 31.37 -15.38 -16.14
N LEU A 216 32.59 -15.95 -16.10
CA LEU A 216 32.88 -17.13 -15.27
C LEU A 216 32.66 -16.85 -13.78
N TYR A 217 33.15 -15.72 -13.25
CA TYR A 217 32.88 -15.32 -11.86
C TYR A 217 31.38 -15.19 -11.56
N LYS A 218 30.62 -14.54 -12.45
CA LYS A 218 29.16 -14.44 -12.29
C LYS A 218 28.50 -15.83 -12.28
N LYS A 219 28.95 -16.72 -13.17
CA LYS A 219 28.42 -18.09 -13.25
C LYS A 219 28.75 -18.91 -12.01
N ILE A 220 29.98 -18.86 -11.52
CA ILE A 220 30.41 -19.55 -10.29
C ILE A 220 29.60 -19.04 -9.10
N ASN A 221 29.48 -17.71 -8.95
CA ASN A 221 28.67 -17.11 -7.88
C ASN A 221 27.21 -17.55 -7.96
N LEU A 222 26.64 -17.59 -9.16
CA LEU A 222 25.29 -18.08 -9.39
C LEU A 222 25.17 -19.56 -8.97
N LEU A 223 26.05 -20.44 -9.44
CA LEU A 223 26.02 -21.87 -9.07
C LEU A 223 26.15 -22.08 -7.56
N ASN A 224 27.06 -21.35 -6.90
CA ASN A 224 27.18 -21.34 -5.44
C ASN A 224 25.85 -20.98 -4.77
N LEU A 225 25.17 -19.93 -5.23
CA LEU A 225 23.88 -19.50 -4.69
C LEU A 225 22.77 -20.55 -4.91
N PHE A 226 22.77 -21.27 -6.03
CA PHE A 226 21.83 -22.38 -6.27
C PHE A 226 22.07 -23.53 -5.29
N ILE A 227 23.34 -23.87 -5.03
CA ILE A 227 23.72 -24.93 -4.08
C ILE A 227 23.34 -24.54 -2.64
N ILE A 228 23.78 -23.37 -2.18
CA ILE A 228 23.52 -22.89 -0.80
C ILE A 228 22.01 -22.84 -0.50
N ASN A 229 21.19 -22.45 -1.48
CA ASN A 229 19.75 -22.33 -1.31
C ASN A 229 18.95 -23.59 -1.70
N ASN A 230 19.62 -24.70 -2.06
CA ASN A 230 19.00 -25.94 -2.54
C ASN A 230 17.98 -25.72 -3.67
N ILE A 231 18.31 -24.82 -4.60
CA ILE A 231 17.47 -24.46 -5.74
C ILE A 231 17.83 -25.37 -6.92
N LYS A 232 16.82 -25.94 -7.59
CA LYS A 232 17.04 -26.67 -8.84
C LYS A 232 17.00 -25.70 -10.03
N PRO A 233 17.96 -25.81 -10.99
CA PRO A 233 18.02 -24.90 -12.14
C PRO A 233 16.79 -25.00 -13.05
N ASN A 234 16.10 -26.15 -13.08
CA ASN A 234 14.88 -26.32 -13.87
C ASN A 234 13.70 -25.46 -13.40
N TRP A 235 13.69 -24.98 -12.14
CA TRP A 235 12.60 -24.12 -11.61
C TRP A 235 12.52 -22.74 -12.27
N ILE A 236 13.49 -22.39 -13.10
CA ILE A 236 13.44 -21.22 -14.00
C ILE A 236 12.32 -21.36 -15.05
N PHE A 237 12.00 -22.60 -15.41
CA PHE A 237 10.85 -22.92 -16.24
C PHE A 237 9.62 -23.17 -15.37
N LEU A 238 8.50 -22.60 -15.79
CA LEU A 238 7.19 -22.78 -15.19
C LEU A 238 6.51 -23.99 -15.82
N ASP A 239 6.39 -25.06 -15.04
CA ASP A 239 5.50 -26.19 -15.35
C ASP A 239 4.06 -25.92 -14.87
N LEU A 240 3.95 -25.14 -13.80
CA LEU A 240 2.69 -24.75 -13.16
C LEU A 240 2.64 -23.24 -13.04
N LEU A 241 1.58 -22.64 -13.56
CA LEU A 241 1.33 -21.20 -13.40
C LEU A 241 0.35 -20.97 -12.24
N PRO A 242 0.74 -20.31 -11.14
CA PRO A 242 -0.19 -20.00 -10.07
C PRO A 242 -1.21 -18.95 -10.51
N ILE A 243 -2.47 -19.17 -10.11
CA ILE A 243 -3.57 -18.22 -10.29
C ILE A 243 -3.85 -17.53 -8.96
N LEU A 244 -3.93 -16.20 -8.99
CA LEU A 244 -4.30 -15.40 -7.83
C LEU A 244 -5.64 -15.83 -7.21
N PRO A 245 -5.81 -15.64 -5.90
CA PRO A 245 -7.10 -15.88 -5.24
C PRO A 245 -8.20 -15.04 -5.89
N ALA A 246 -9.39 -15.63 -6.02
CA ALA A 246 -10.54 -14.98 -6.66
C ALA A 246 -10.92 -13.63 -6.01
N GLY A 247 -10.71 -13.48 -4.70
CA GLY A 247 -10.98 -12.23 -3.97
C GLY A 247 -10.06 -11.06 -4.33
N LEU A 248 -8.88 -11.31 -4.92
CA LEU A 248 -7.95 -10.27 -5.39
C LEU A 248 -8.23 -9.83 -6.84
N ARG A 249 -9.12 -10.54 -7.54
CA ARG A 249 -9.48 -10.31 -8.94
C ARG A 249 -11.01 -10.30 -9.11
N PRO A 250 -11.72 -9.38 -8.43
CA PRO A 250 -13.16 -9.42 -8.33
C PRO A 250 -13.85 -9.22 -9.68
N TYR A 251 -15.13 -9.61 -9.71
CA TYR A 251 -16.10 -9.11 -10.66
C TYR A 251 -17.23 -8.44 -9.89
N PHE A 252 -17.81 -7.40 -10.47
CA PHE A 252 -18.90 -6.63 -9.88
C PHE A 252 -20.06 -6.58 -10.85
N TYR A 253 -21.26 -6.75 -10.34
CA TYR A 253 -22.49 -6.48 -11.07
C TYR A 253 -22.78 -4.98 -10.97
N ILE A 254 -22.95 -4.31 -12.12
CA ILE A 254 -23.51 -2.96 -12.20
C ILE A 254 -25.01 -3.10 -12.47
N ASN A 255 -25.81 -2.20 -11.89
CA ASN A 255 -27.20 -1.97 -12.30
C ASN A 255 -27.25 -1.90 -13.85
N ASN A 256 -28.12 -2.71 -14.48
CA ASN A 256 -28.27 -2.98 -15.94
C ASN A 256 -27.72 -4.33 -16.46
N ASN A 257 -27.68 -5.39 -15.64
CA ASN A 257 -27.21 -6.73 -16.07
C ASN A 257 -25.77 -6.80 -16.60
N MET A 258 -24.96 -5.76 -16.37
CA MET A 258 -23.58 -5.69 -16.81
C MET A 258 -22.62 -6.10 -15.71
N TYR A 259 -21.61 -6.89 -16.06
CA TYR A 259 -20.56 -7.30 -15.14
C TYR A 259 -19.23 -6.64 -15.50
N ILE A 260 -18.63 -5.95 -14.53
CA ILE A 260 -17.23 -5.50 -14.63
C ILE A 260 -16.34 -6.62 -14.13
N ILE A 261 -15.36 -7.01 -14.93
CA ILE A 261 -14.38 -8.03 -14.58
C ILE A 261 -12.99 -7.40 -14.57
N SER A 262 -12.16 -7.77 -13.58
CA SER A 262 -10.76 -7.32 -13.57
C SER A 262 -10.00 -7.79 -14.83
N THR A 263 -9.16 -6.93 -15.39
CA THR A 263 -8.34 -7.21 -16.59
C THR A 263 -7.38 -8.39 -16.42
N ILE A 264 -7.03 -8.75 -15.17
CA ILE A 264 -6.25 -9.94 -14.84
C ILE A 264 -6.94 -11.22 -15.30
N ASN A 265 -8.27 -11.28 -15.15
CA ASN A 265 -9.04 -12.48 -15.50
C ASN A 265 -9.02 -12.73 -17.02
N GLU A 266 -8.99 -11.68 -17.85
CA GLU A 266 -8.86 -11.81 -19.30
C GLU A 266 -7.52 -12.45 -19.70
N ASN A 267 -6.42 -12.05 -19.04
CA ASN A 267 -5.11 -12.67 -19.28
C ASN A 267 -5.13 -14.17 -18.92
N TYR A 268 -5.67 -14.53 -17.75
CA TYR A 268 -5.79 -15.93 -17.35
C TYR A 268 -6.70 -16.72 -18.30
N ARG A 269 -7.82 -16.13 -18.74
CA ARG A 269 -8.74 -16.73 -19.72
C ARG A 269 -8.01 -17.07 -21.02
N LEU A 270 -7.24 -16.13 -21.57
CA LEU A 270 -6.46 -16.33 -22.79
C LEU A 270 -5.39 -17.41 -22.62
N ILE A 271 -4.68 -17.43 -21.48
CA ILE A 271 -3.66 -18.46 -21.19
C ILE A 271 -4.30 -19.85 -21.15
N ILE A 272 -5.44 -20.01 -20.46
CA ILE A 272 -6.15 -21.30 -20.37
C ILE A 272 -6.65 -21.73 -21.75
N LEU A 273 -7.26 -20.82 -22.53
CA LEU A 273 -7.71 -21.11 -23.89
C LEU A 273 -6.56 -21.62 -24.77
N LYS A 274 -5.41 -20.95 -24.71
CA LYS A 274 -4.24 -21.30 -25.51
C LYS A 274 -3.59 -22.61 -25.06
N ASN A 275 -3.54 -22.84 -23.76
CA ASN A 275 -3.03 -24.10 -23.20
C ASN A 275 -3.93 -25.28 -23.59
N ASN A 276 -5.26 -25.12 -23.50
CA ASN A 276 -6.21 -26.14 -23.92
C ASN A 276 -6.13 -26.42 -25.42
N LYS A 277 -6.08 -25.38 -26.26
CA LYS A 277 -5.84 -25.55 -27.71
C LYS A 277 -4.54 -26.31 -27.99
N LEU A 278 -3.46 -25.95 -27.29
CA LEU A 278 -2.20 -26.65 -27.42
C LEU A 278 -2.30 -28.13 -27.03
N LYS A 279 -3.10 -28.47 -26.01
CA LYS A 279 -3.39 -29.88 -25.66
C LYS A 279 -3.99 -30.65 -26.83
N TYR A 280 -4.97 -30.06 -27.52
CA TYR A 280 -5.59 -30.65 -28.70
C TYR A 280 -4.59 -30.82 -29.85
N TRP A 281 -3.76 -29.81 -30.13
CA TRP A 281 -2.73 -29.89 -31.17
C TRP A 281 -1.68 -30.97 -30.89
N LEU A 282 -1.27 -31.13 -29.62
CA LEU A 282 -0.36 -32.20 -29.21
C LEU A 282 -0.97 -33.59 -29.48
N TYR A 283 -2.28 -33.74 -29.29
CA TYR A 283 -2.99 -35.00 -29.55
C TYR A 283 -3.11 -35.28 -31.05
N LEU A 284 -3.32 -34.25 -31.86
CA LEU A 284 -3.48 -34.33 -33.32
C LEU A 284 -2.16 -34.24 -34.09
N ARG A 285 -1.02 -34.29 -33.40
CA ARG A 285 0.31 -34.08 -33.99
C ARG A 285 0.58 -34.97 -35.21
N ASN A 286 0.06 -36.19 -35.23
CA ASN A 286 0.30 -37.14 -36.31
C ASN A 286 -0.50 -36.80 -37.59
N ASN A 287 -1.58 -36.04 -37.47
CA ASN A 287 -2.55 -35.84 -38.56
C ASN A 287 -2.50 -34.42 -39.15
N ILE A 288 -1.97 -33.43 -38.43
CA ILE A 288 -2.05 -32.01 -38.81
C ILE A 288 -0.67 -31.36 -38.83
N CYS A 289 -0.51 -30.30 -39.63
CA CYS A 289 0.71 -29.49 -39.71
C CYS A 289 1.22 -29.00 -38.35
N PHE A 290 2.48 -29.32 -38.06
CA PHE A 290 3.19 -28.95 -36.83
C PHE A 290 3.32 -27.43 -36.61
N ILE A 291 3.08 -26.61 -37.63
CA ILE A 291 3.11 -25.15 -37.54
C ILE A 291 2.08 -24.59 -36.55
N PHE A 292 0.89 -25.20 -36.46
CA PHE A 292 -0.15 -24.76 -35.52
C PHE A 292 0.28 -25.00 -34.07
N GLU A 293 0.94 -26.13 -33.78
CA GLU A 293 1.55 -26.41 -32.48
C GLU A 293 2.58 -25.32 -32.14
N ILE A 294 3.46 -24.95 -33.07
CA ILE A 294 4.48 -23.91 -32.85
C ILE A 294 3.85 -22.52 -32.61
N ILE A 295 2.82 -22.17 -33.37
CA ILE A 295 2.10 -20.90 -33.19
C ILE A 295 1.52 -20.84 -31.78
N GLU A 296 0.84 -21.90 -31.32
CA GLU A 296 0.25 -21.91 -29.98
C GLU A 296 1.30 -21.92 -28.87
N LYS A 297 2.43 -22.63 -29.04
CA LYS A 297 3.58 -22.55 -28.12
C LYS A 297 4.08 -21.13 -27.95
N ARG A 298 4.30 -20.44 -29.07
CA ARG A 298 4.79 -19.06 -29.09
C ARG A 298 3.79 -18.09 -28.45
N LEU A 299 2.51 -18.19 -28.80
CA LEU A 299 1.46 -17.34 -28.24
C LEU A 299 1.32 -17.54 -26.73
N LEU A 300 1.42 -18.79 -26.27
CA LEU A 300 1.32 -19.13 -24.86
C LEU A 300 2.50 -18.54 -24.06
N GLN A 301 3.73 -18.62 -24.57
CA GLN A 301 4.90 -17.94 -23.98
C GLN A 301 4.68 -16.41 -23.94
N GLN A 302 4.22 -15.80 -25.04
CA GLN A 302 3.96 -14.37 -25.12
C GLN A 302 2.89 -13.89 -24.12
N LEU A 303 1.82 -14.67 -23.92
CA LEU A 303 0.75 -14.33 -22.97
C LEU A 303 1.24 -14.37 -21.52
N ILE A 304 2.09 -15.33 -21.17
CA ILE A 304 2.66 -15.41 -19.82
C ILE A 304 3.69 -14.31 -19.60
N ASP A 305 4.49 -14.00 -20.61
CA ASP A 305 5.40 -12.84 -20.58
C ASP A 305 4.64 -11.51 -20.41
N TYR A 306 3.49 -11.39 -21.08
CA TYR A 306 2.61 -10.23 -20.97
C TYR A 306 2.07 -10.09 -19.54
N LEU A 307 1.51 -11.18 -18.99
CA LEU A 307 0.97 -11.23 -17.63
C LEU A 307 2.03 -10.81 -16.59
N LEU A 308 3.28 -11.26 -16.75
CA LEU A 308 4.33 -11.01 -15.77
C LEU A 308 4.95 -9.61 -15.90
N ILE A 309 5.39 -9.22 -17.10
CA ILE A 309 6.37 -8.12 -17.26
C ILE A 309 6.02 -7.14 -18.37
N ASN A 310 5.64 -7.63 -19.55
CA ASN A 310 6.14 -7.00 -20.76
C ASN A 310 5.39 -5.71 -21.19
N LYS A 311 6.16 -4.69 -21.59
CA LYS A 311 5.70 -3.47 -22.29
C LYS A 311 5.59 -3.69 -23.81
N LEU A 312 5.42 -4.93 -24.27
CA LEU A 312 5.24 -5.17 -25.70
C LEU A 312 3.90 -4.55 -26.11
N ILE A 313 4.02 -3.53 -26.96
CA ILE A 313 2.93 -2.82 -27.62
C ILE A 313 2.20 -3.85 -28.48
N LEU A 314 1.20 -4.52 -27.91
CA LEU A 314 0.04 -4.90 -28.71
C LEU A 314 -0.54 -3.57 -29.17
N LYS A 315 -0.48 -3.28 -30.48
CA LYS A 315 -0.91 -2.04 -31.13
C LYS A 315 -2.40 -1.69 -30.93
N ASN A 316 -3.13 -2.41 -30.07
CA ASN A 316 -4.55 -2.20 -29.84
C ASN A 316 -4.76 -1.69 -28.41
N ASN A 317 -5.52 -0.61 -28.29
CA ASN A 317 -5.74 0.26 -27.12
C ASN A 317 -6.30 -0.39 -25.84
N ASN A 318 -6.31 -1.71 -25.73
CA ASN A 318 -6.72 -2.40 -24.52
C ASN A 318 -5.49 -2.64 -23.64
N THR A 319 -5.34 -1.82 -22.61
CA THR A 319 -4.26 -1.95 -21.63
C THR A 319 -4.47 -3.20 -20.78
N PHE A 320 -4.06 -4.35 -21.30
CA PHE A 320 -4.05 -5.59 -20.54
C PHE A 320 -3.16 -5.44 -19.29
N PHE A 321 -3.43 -6.26 -18.28
CA PHE A 321 -2.79 -6.15 -16.97
C PHE A 321 -1.38 -6.75 -16.89
N ASN A 322 -0.45 -6.10 -16.18
CA ASN A 322 0.89 -6.62 -15.92
C ASN A 322 1.19 -6.63 -14.42
N PHE A 323 1.68 -7.75 -13.89
CA PHE A 323 2.07 -7.85 -12.48
C PHE A 323 3.17 -6.86 -12.08
N SER A 324 4.14 -6.62 -12.96
CA SER A 324 5.22 -5.64 -12.71
C SER A 324 4.69 -4.22 -12.44
N LYS A 325 3.63 -3.79 -13.13
CA LYS A 325 3.03 -2.45 -12.95
C LYS A 325 2.35 -2.28 -11.59
N ILE A 326 1.84 -3.36 -10.98
CA ILE A 326 1.25 -3.30 -9.63
C ILE A 326 2.29 -2.87 -8.60
N PHE A 327 3.53 -3.33 -8.75
CA PHE A 327 4.59 -3.09 -7.78
C PHE A 327 5.43 -1.85 -8.09
N GLN A 328 5.37 -1.32 -9.32
CA GLN A 328 6.19 -0.19 -9.77
C GLN A 328 5.38 1.10 -9.94
N GLY A 329 6.03 2.25 -9.71
CA GLY A 329 5.43 3.58 -9.92
C GLY A 329 4.70 4.16 -8.71
N LYS A 330 4.05 5.32 -8.93
CA LYS A 330 3.36 6.10 -7.88
C LYS A 330 2.12 5.37 -7.34
N TYR A 331 1.34 4.77 -8.23
CA TYR A 331 0.13 3.98 -7.88
C TYR A 331 0.43 2.51 -7.56
N SER A 332 1.68 2.20 -7.21
CA SER A 332 2.03 0.83 -6.83
C SER A 332 1.39 0.45 -5.50
N VAL A 333 1.10 -0.83 -5.31
CA VAL A 333 0.59 -1.35 -4.04
C VAL A 333 1.51 -1.01 -2.87
N ILE A 334 2.84 -0.98 -3.10
CA ILE A 334 3.82 -0.62 -2.07
C ILE A 334 3.67 0.84 -1.65
N LYS A 335 3.64 1.79 -2.60
CA LYS A 335 3.57 3.21 -2.25
C LYS A 335 2.16 3.65 -1.82
N TYR A 336 1.15 3.18 -2.54
CA TYR A 336 -0.23 3.67 -2.40
C TYR A 336 -1.05 2.93 -1.34
N ASN A 337 -0.81 1.64 -1.12
CA ASN A 337 -1.59 0.82 -0.16
C ASN A 337 -0.80 0.39 1.08
N LEU A 338 0.54 0.26 1.01
CA LEU A 338 1.35 -0.14 2.18
C LEU A 338 1.88 1.08 2.93
N LEU A 339 2.56 2.01 2.24
CA LEU A 339 3.10 3.23 2.85
C LEU A 339 2.02 4.29 3.08
N GLY A 340 1.27 4.64 2.03
CA GLY A 340 0.07 5.45 2.14
C GLY A 340 -1.13 4.57 2.51
N LYS A 341 -1.92 4.99 3.49
CA LYS A 341 -3.21 4.36 3.81
C LYS A 341 -4.22 5.42 4.19
N ARG A 342 -5.48 5.17 3.85
CA ARG A 342 -6.60 5.89 4.48
C ARG A 342 -6.75 5.35 5.89
N VAL A 343 -6.88 6.26 6.85
CA VAL A 343 -6.92 5.94 8.27
C VAL A 343 -8.29 6.34 8.81
N ASP A 344 -8.90 5.44 9.57
CA ASP A 344 -10.13 5.72 10.30
C ASP A 344 -9.87 6.72 11.45
N PHE A 345 -10.92 7.24 12.09
CA PHE A 345 -10.78 8.23 13.18
C PHE A 345 -10.01 9.48 12.78
N SER A 346 -10.21 9.90 11.53
CA SER A 346 -9.63 11.10 10.97
C SER A 346 -10.72 12.09 10.54
N GLY A 347 -10.36 13.37 10.50
CA GLY A 347 -11.20 14.45 9.98
C GLY A 347 -10.35 15.45 9.21
N ARG A 348 -10.98 16.31 8.40
CA ARG A 348 -10.33 17.42 7.72
C ARG A 348 -11.28 18.60 7.67
N SER A 349 -10.76 19.79 7.94
CA SER A 349 -11.54 21.03 7.87
C SER A 349 -10.63 22.24 7.69
N VAL A 350 -11.25 23.35 7.28
CA VAL A 350 -10.60 24.64 7.14
C VAL A 350 -10.16 25.16 8.50
N ILE A 351 -8.98 25.78 8.56
CA ILE A 351 -8.48 26.44 9.78
C ILE A 351 -8.96 27.90 9.84
N THR A 352 -9.29 28.36 11.05
CA THR A 352 -9.61 29.74 11.36
C THR A 352 -8.82 30.21 12.56
N VAL A 353 -8.57 31.52 12.64
CA VAL A 353 -7.79 32.11 13.72
C VAL A 353 -8.62 32.20 15.00
N SER A 354 -8.01 31.88 16.15
CA SER A 354 -8.61 32.17 17.46
C SER A 354 -7.55 32.55 18.49
N PRO A 355 -7.38 33.86 18.77
CA PRO A 355 -6.36 34.33 19.71
C PRO A 355 -6.69 33.98 21.18
N ASN A 356 -7.95 33.66 21.49
CA ASN A 356 -8.39 33.36 22.85
C ASN A 356 -7.97 31.96 23.33
N ILE A 357 -7.53 31.10 22.42
CA ILE A 357 -7.14 29.72 22.73
C ILE A 357 -5.66 29.71 23.14
N ARG A 358 -5.32 28.94 24.18
CA ARG A 358 -3.92 28.73 24.56
C ARG A 358 -3.16 28.02 23.43
N TYR A 359 -1.87 28.30 23.29
CA TYR A 359 -1.06 27.76 22.19
C TYR A 359 -1.03 26.21 22.12
N ASN A 360 -1.10 25.50 23.26
CA ASN A 360 -1.20 24.03 23.29
C ASN A 360 -2.58 23.48 22.87
N ASN A 361 -3.60 24.34 22.86
CA ASN A 361 -4.97 23.92 22.67
C ASN A 361 -5.40 24.15 21.23
N ILE A 362 -6.32 23.32 20.74
CA ILE A 362 -6.95 23.49 19.44
C ILE A 362 -8.47 23.46 19.59
N GLY A 363 -9.18 24.34 18.88
CA GLY A 363 -10.63 24.25 18.79
C GLY A 363 -11.06 23.19 17.78
N LEU A 364 -11.64 22.10 18.27
CA LEU A 364 -12.28 21.09 17.46
C LEU A 364 -13.77 21.39 17.29
N PRO A 365 -14.28 21.48 16.05
CA PRO A 365 -15.70 21.72 15.82
C PRO A 365 -16.54 20.54 16.31
N TYR A 366 -17.75 20.84 16.78
CA TYR A 366 -18.69 19.84 17.30
C TYR A 366 -18.97 18.71 16.30
N TYR A 367 -19.17 19.05 15.02
CA TYR A 367 -19.49 18.08 13.97
C TYR A 367 -18.37 17.04 13.73
N ILE A 368 -17.10 17.47 13.77
CA ILE A 368 -15.97 16.55 13.64
C ILE A 368 -15.83 15.72 14.92
N SER A 369 -15.98 16.36 16.08
CA SER A 369 -15.88 15.70 17.38
C SER A 369 -16.90 14.58 17.54
N ILE A 370 -18.17 14.82 17.21
CA ILE A 370 -19.21 13.79 17.33
C ILE A 370 -18.95 12.58 16.42
N ASN A 371 -18.42 12.79 15.22
CA ASN A 371 -18.13 11.72 14.26
C ASN A 371 -16.91 10.89 14.68
N ILE A 372 -15.81 11.54 15.07
CA ILE A 372 -14.58 10.86 15.50
C ILE A 372 -14.81 10.12 16.82
N PHE A 373 -15.53 10.72 17.78
CA PHE A 373 -15.77 10.13 19.11
C PHE A 373 -17.03 9.27 19.20
N LYS A 374 -17.79 9.09 18.10
CA LYS A 374 -19.02 8.29 18.04
C LYS A 374 -18.90 6.91 18.73
N PRO A 375 -17.87 6.08 18.48
CA PRO A 375 -17.80 4.77 19.12
C PRO A 375 -17.51 4.84 20.62
N PHE A 376 -16.80 5.88 21.09
CA PHE A 376 -16.59 6.11 22.52
C PHE A 376 -17.90 6.47 23.22
N LEU A 377 -18.69 7.36 22.60
CA LEU A 377 -20.03 7.70 23.08
C LEU A 377 -20.91 6.45 23.15
N ILE A 378 -20.97 5.64 22.08
CA ILE A 378 -21.74 4.40 22.06
C ILE A 378 -21.31 3.44 23.18
N LYS A 379 -20.00 3.32 23.44
CA LYS A 379 -19.48 2.47 24.52
C LYS A 379 -19.92 2.94 25.91
N ILE A 380 -19.81 4.24 26.19
CA ILE A 380 -20.22 4.81 27.48
C ILE A 380 -21.71 4.61 27.68
N PHE A 381 -22.51 4.87 26.65
CA PHE A 381 -23.94 4.64 26.74
C PHE A 381 -24.25 3.16 26.93
N LYS A 382 -23.56 2.21 26.26
CA LYS A 382 -23.77 0.76 26.44
C LYS A 382 -23.61 0.31 27.90
N ASN A 383 -22.65 0.85 28.65
CA ASN A 383 -22.46 0.50 30.05
C ASN A 383 -23.62 0.96 30.96
N ASN A 384 -24.44 1.92 30.50
CA ASN A 384 -25.66 2.30 31.18
C ASN A 384 -26.81 1.40 30.67
N ASN A 385 -27.22 0.44 31.49
CA ASN A 385 -28.22 -0.59 31.19
C ASN A 385 -29.62 -0.07 30.81
N LYS A 386 -29.91 1.23 30.96
CA LYS A 386 -31.25 1.80 30.78
C LYS A 386 -31.68 2.07 29.32
N PHE A 387 -30.81 1.95 28.32
CA PHE A 387 -31.12 2.35 26.94
C PHE A 387 -30.68 1.34 25.87
N ASN A 388 -31.53 1.07 24.86
CA ASN A 388 -31.21 0.20 23.72
C ASN A 388 -30.24 0.85 22.72
N ILE A 389 -29.49 0.05 21.97
CA ILE A 389 -28.46 0.50 21.00
C ILE A 389 -29.07 1.42 19.91
N ILE A 390 -30.28 1.10 19.42
CA ILE A 390 -30.98 1.86 18.38
C ILE A 390 -31.46 3.22 18.92
N PHE A 391 -32.05 3.24 20.12
CA PHE A 391 -32.44 4.46 20.82
C PHE A 391 -31.21 5.36 21.13
N LYS A 392 -30.05 4.78 21.44
CA LYS A 392 -28.79 5.51 21.63
C LYS A 392 -28.29 6.18 20.35
N SER A 393 -28.38 5.53 19.20
CA SER A 393 -28.05 6.16 17.91
C SER A 393 -29.00 7.30 17.53
N LEU A 394 -30.28 7.18 17.89
CA LEU A 394 -31.28 8.23 17.70
C LEU A 394 -31.08 9.40 18.67
N LEU A 395 -30.72 9.14 19.92
CA LEU A 395 -30.37 10.14 20.92
C LEU A 395 -29.12 10.94 20.52
N ILE A 396 -28.12 10.29 19.91
CA ILE A 396 -26.94 10.95 19.36
C ILE A 396 -27.32 11.97 18.28
N ASN A 397 -28.36 11.69 17.50
CA ASN A 397 -28.84 12.59 16.46
C ASN A 397 -29.76 13.71 16.99
N ARG A 398 -30.38 13.55 18.18
CA ARG A 398 -31.45 14.44 18.68
C ARG A 398 -31.05 15.33 19.87
N ASN A 399 -30.18 14.89 20.79
CA ASN A 399 -29.94 15.63 22.05
C ASN A 399 -28.58 16.36 22.09
N LEU A 400 -28.51 17.57 21.53
CA LEU A 400 -27.29 18.37 21.40
C LEU A 400 -26.58 18.68 22.73
N PHE A 401 -27.31 19.11 23.79
CA PHE A 401 -26.69 19.63 25.01
C PHE A 401 -26.01 18.57 25.90
N ILE A 402 -26.66 17.43 26.11
CA ILE A 402 -26.13 16.34 26.95
C ILE A 402 -24.85 15.79 26.30
N ILE A 403 -24.88 15.57 24.99
CA ILE A 403 -23.73 15.09 24.22
C ILE A 403 -22.59 16.10 24.30
N LYS A 404 -22.87 17.40 24.18
CA LYS A 404 -21.86 18.46 24.30
C LYS A 404 -21.13 18.40 25.66
N LYS A 405 -21.86 18.25 26.77
CA LYS A 405 -21.27 18.10 28.11
C LYS A 405 -20.40 16.84 28.23
N PHE A 406 -20.86 15.70 27.70
CA PHE A 406 -20.06 14.47 27.70
C PHE A 406 -18.83 14.56 26.81
N LEU A 407 -18.96 15.13 25.61
CA LEU A 407 -17.83 15.36 24.70
C LEU A 407 -16.78 16.26 25.35
N ASN A 408 -17.18 17.34 26.03
CA ASN A 408 -16.24 18.20 26.75
C ASN A 408 -15.43 17.42 27.81
N LYS A 409 -16.09 16.57 28.61
CA LYS A 409 -15.40 15.69 29.58
C LYS A 409 -14.47 14.69 28.89
N LEU A 410 -14.88 14.16 27.74
CA LEU A 410 -14.05 13.21 27.00
C LEU A 410 -12.81 13.87 26.41
N LEU A 411 -12.95 15.05 25.82
CA LEU A 411 -11.88 15.77 25.13
C LEU A 411 -10.75 16.22 26.07
N GLN A 412 -11.07 16.59 27.33
CA GLN A 412 -10.08 17.02 28.33
C GLN A 412 -8.94 16.01 28.55
N ASN A 413 -9.21 14.72 28.39
CA ASN A 413 -8.23 13.65 28.62
C ASN A 413 -7.65 13.05 27.33
N GLN A 414 -7.82 13.74 26.19
CA GLN A 414 -7.34 13.26 24.89
C GLN A 414 -6.33 14.23 24.29
N PHE A 415 -5.47 13.68 23.44
CA PHE A 415 -4.63 14.45 22.54
C PHE A 415 -5.11 14.18 21.13
N VAL A 416 -4.98 15.18 20.27
CA VAL A 416 -5.35 15.08 18.86
C VAL A 416 -4.19 15.56 18.01
N ILE A 417 -3.87 14.80 16.97
CA ILE A 417 -2.75 15.08 16.08
C ILE A 417 -3.27 15.88 14.90
N ILE A 418 -2.66 17.03 14.63
CA ILE A 418 -2.94 17.87 13.47
C ILE A 418 -1.84 17.72 12.44
N ASN A 419 -2.26 17.69 11.18
CA ASN A 419 -1.36 17.63 10.04
C ASN A 419 -1.80 18.57 8.92
N ARG A 420 -0.85 19.34 8.38
CA ARG A 420 -1.03 20.09 7.13
C ARG A 420 -0.24 19.45 5.99
N ALA A 421 -0.93 19.13 4.90
CA ALA A 421 -0.29 18.67 3.67
C ALA A 421 0.15 19.90 2.83
N PRO A 422 1.32 19.87 2.19
CA PRO A 422 2.34 18.82 2.21
C PRO A 422 3.16 18.78 3.52
N THR A 423 3.47 17.57 3.99
CA THR A 423 4.35 17.36 5.16
C THR A 423 5.80 17.40 4.73
N LEU A 424 6.47 18.53 4.93
CA LEU A 424 7.88 18.71 4.57
C LEU A 424 8.82 18.25 5.68
N HIS A 425 8.45 18.54 6.92
CA HIS A 425 9.25 18.27 8.12
C HIS A 425 8.36 17.79 9.26
N ARG A 426 8.98 17.24 10.31
CA ARG A 426 8.25 16.64 11.45
C ARG A 426 7.28 17.61 12.15
N MET A 427 7.59 18.92 12.15
CA MET A 427 6.74 19.94 12.79
C MET A 427 5.42 20.20 12.07
N ASN A 428 5.23 19.70 10.83
CA ASN A 428 3.91 19.72 10.19
C ASN A 428 2.94 18.69 10.81
N LEU A 429 3.40 17.89 11.78
CA LEU A 429 2.63 16.88 12.52
C LEU A 429 2.85 17.10 14.01
N GLN A 430 1.86 17.68 14.70
CA GLN A 430 1.96 17.98 16.13
C GLN A 430 0.66 17.63 16.83
N SER A 431 0.73 17.38 18.14
CA SER A 431 -0.45 17.11 18.95
C SER A 431 -0.84 18.30 19.81
N PHE A 432 -2.14 18.45 19.98
CA PHE A 432 -2.77 19.51 20.76
C PHE A 432 -3.83 18.93 21.68
N ILE A 433 -4.15 19.67 22.73
CA ILE A 433 -5.28 19.37 23.61
C ILE A 433 -6.55 19.95 22.97
N PRO A 434 -7.56 19.13 22.66
CA PRO A 434 -8.74 19.60 21.98
C PRO A 434 -9.72 20.31 22.93
N ILE A 435 -10.22 21.47 22.50
CA ILE A 435 -11.34 22.18 23.11
C ILE A 435 -12.50 22.11 22.14
N LEU A 436 -13.71 21.83 22.64
CA LEU A 436 -14.89 21.85 21.80
C LEU A 436 -15.26 23.28 21.40
N THR A 437 -15.41 23.52 20.10
CA THR A 437 -15.85 24.81 19.56
C THR A 437 -17.10 24.64 18.70
N GLU A 438 -17.87 25.71 18.60
CA GLU A 438 -19.00 25.79 17.67
C GLU A 438 -18.52 26.11 16.24
N GLY A 439 -19.34 25.73 15.25
CA GLY A 439 -19.03 25.85 13.83
C GLY A 439 -18.42 24.58 13.22
N TYR A 440 -17.81 24.76 12.04
CA TYR A 440 -17.26 23.67 11.21
C TYR A 440 -15.74 23.77 10.98
N SER A 441 -15.11 24.86 11.39
CA SER A 441 -13.69 25.12 11.21
C SER A 441 -12.87 24.75 12.44
N LEU A 442 -11.58 24.46 12.23
CA LEU A 442 -10.62 24.26 13.31
C LEU A 442 -10.12 25.62 13.78
N LYS A 443 -10.25 25.90 15.08
CA LYS A 443 -9.74 27.15 15.63
C LYS A 443 -8.30 26.96 16.06
N PHE A 444 -7.40 27.75 15.48
CA PHE A 444 -5.96 27.61 15.65
C PHE A 444 -5.35 28.85 16.29
N TYR A 445 -4.31 28.66 17.11
CA TYR A 445 -3.56 29.76 17.69
C TYR A 445 -2.69 30.44 16.62
N PRO A 446 -2.75 31.79 16.46
CA PRO A 446 -2.11 32.48 15.33
C PRO A 446 -0.62 32.16 15.14
N LEU A 447 0.18 32.14 16.22
CA LEU A 447 1.62 31.90 16.12
C LEU A 447 1.96 30.44 15.78
N GLY A 448 1.05 29.50 16.03
CA GLY A 448 1.30 28.10 15.75
C GLY A 448 1.40 27.79 14.25
N CYS A 449 0.76 28.62 13.41
CA CYS A 449 0.72 28.46 11.97
C CYS A 449 2.11 28.41 11.32
N ALA A 450 3.10 29.11 11.89
CA ALA A 450 4.46 29.17 11.37
C ALA A 450 5.13 27.80 11.29
N SER A 451 4.84 26.89 12.23
CA SER A 451 5.40 25.53 12.25
C SER A 451 4.88 24.65 11.12
N PHE A 452 3.63 24.89 10.69
CA PHE A 452 2.94 24.19 9.61
C PHE A 452 3.07 24.88 8.25
N ASN A 453 3.72 26.05 8.19
CA ASN A 453 3.71 26.99 7.08
C ASN A 453 2.30 27.42 6.63
N ALA A 454 1.33 27.43 7.55
CA ALA A 454 -0.09 27.62 7.26
C ALA A 454 -0.53 29.07 7.27
N ASP A 455 -1.52 29.39 6.44
CA ASP A 455 -2.16 30.71 6.38
C ASP A 455 -3.69 30.54 6.49
N PHE A 456 -4.42 31.61 6.80
CA PHE A 456 -5.87 31.54 7.06
C PHE A 456 -6.75 31.78 5.81
N ASP A 457 -6.20 31.57 4.61
CA ASP A 457 -6.87 31.86 3.33
C ASP A 457 -7.68 30.67 2.78
N GLY A 458 -8.17 29.81 3.67
CA GLY A 458 -8.90 28.59 3.31
C GLY A 458 -8.06 27.31 3.37
N ASP A 459 -6.87 27.37 3.96
CA ASP A 459 -6.06 26.18 4.24
C ASP A 459 -6.84 25.15 5.05
N GLN A 460 -6.57 23.89 4.77
CA GLN A 460 -7.21 22.77 5.44
C GLN A 460 -6.18 21.93 6.16
N MET A 461 -6.51 21.56 7.40
CA MET A 461 -5.72 20.64 8.19
C MET A 461 -6.50 19.36 8.46
N SER A 462 -5.76 18.27 8.55
CA SER A 462 -6.28 16.96 8.94
C SER A 462 -6.05 16.70 10.42
N VAL A 463 -6.99 15.98 11.02
CA VAL A 463 -7.11 15.73 12.44
C VAL A 463 -7.13 14.22 12.64
N PHE A 464 -6.29 13.70 13.53
CA PHE A 464 -6.21 12.27 13.83
C PHE A 464 -6.34 12.02 15.34
N LEU A 465 -7.14 11.04 15.72
CA LEU A 465 -7.30 10.65 17.12
C LEU A 465 -6.42 9.42 17.47
N PRO A 466 -5.38 9.57 18.31
CA PRO A 466 -4.66 8.43 18.88
C PRO A 466 -5.57 7.62 19.82
N LEU A 467 -5.73 6.32 19.55
CA LEU A 467 -6.65 5.46 20.30
C LEU A 467 -5.96 4.70 21.44
N VAL A 468 -4.77 4.16 21.19
CA VAL A 468 -4.04 3.30 22.13
C VAL A 468 -3.34 4.17 23.18
N LYS A 469 -3.25 3.69 24.43
CA LYS A 469 -2.57 4.41 25.52
C LYS A 469 -1.14 4.80 25.14
N THR A 470 -0.35 3.89 24.56
CA THR A 470 1.01 4.17 24.10
C THR A 470 1.04 5.31 23.09
N SER A 471 0.17 5.30 22.06
CA SER A 471 0.08 6.38 21.09
C SER A 471 -0.33 7.73 21.70
N LYS A 472 -1.16 7.72 22.75
CA LYS A 472 -1.51 8.95 23.49
C LYS A 472 -0.33 9.48 24.31
N PHE A 473 0.43 8.59 24.95
CA PHE A 473 1.66 8.97 25.65
C PHE A 473 2.70 9.53 24.68
N GLU A 474 2.90 8.90 23.52
CA GLU A 474 3.80 9.42 22.47
C GLU A 474 3.36 10.78 21.94
N ALA A 475 2.05 10.99 21.76
CA ALA A 475 1.52 12.29 21.39
C ALA A 475 1.90 13.36 22.43
N ASN A 476 1.60 13.12 23.70
CA ASN A 476 1.91 14.06 24.79
C ASN A 476 3.43 14.27 25.01
N LEU A 477 4.24 13.23 24.83
CA LEU A 477 5.67 13.31 25.08
C LEU A 477 6.44 13.92 23.93
N ASN A 478 6.22 13.44 22.70
CA ASN A 478 7.08 13.75 21.56
C ASN A 478 6.44 14.72 20.57
N LEU A 479 5.12 14.64 20.36
CA LEU A 479 4.42 15.45 19.36
C LEU A 479 3.80 16.73 19.93
N ASN A 480 3.74 16.86 21.26
CA ASN A 480 3.07 17.97 21.91
C ASN A 480 3.63 19.31 21.44
N PHE A 481 2.73 20.25 21.14
CA PHE A 481 3.08 21.54 20.57
C PHE A 481 4.07 22.31 21.45
N ASP A 482 3.85 22.29 22.77
CA ASP A 482 4.65 23.00 23.77
C ASP A 482 6.12 22.56 23.78
N LYS A 483 6.40 21.32 23.37
CA LYS A 483 7.76 20.76 23.36
C LYS A 483 8.47 20.98 22.01
N ASN A 484 7.72 21.38 20.99
CA ASN A 484 8.16 21.46 19.60
C ASN A 484 8.25 22.91 19.09
N VAL A 485 8.74 23.80 19.95
CA VAL A 485 8.90 25.22 19.65
C VAL A 485 10.14 25.50 18.80
N ILE A 486 11.18 24.68 18.95
CA ILE A 486 12.49 24.90 18.33
C ILE A 486 12.62 24.04 17.07
N SER A 487 13.09 24.66 15.98
CA SER A 487 13.38 23.97 14.73
C SER A 487 14.51 22.95 14.91
N PRO A 488 14.35 21.70 14.45
CA PRO A 488 15.35 20.66 14.64
C PRO A 488 16.59 20.84 13.75
N SER A 489 16.50 21.64 12.68
CA SER A 489 17.60 21.87 11.75
C SER A 489 18.55 22.98 12.20
N ASN A 490 18.00 24.07 12.76
CA ASN A 490 18.75 25.31 12.98
C ASN A 490 18.73 25.75 14.46
N ASN A 491 18.05 25.01 15.34
CA ASN A 491 17.81 25.39 16.74
C ASN A 491 17.21 26.79 16.92
N LYS A 492 16.56 27.33 15.88
CA LYS A 492 15.85 28.61 15.93
C LYS A 492 14.41 28.39 16.39
N ASN A 493 13.87 29.35 17.14
CA ASN A 493 12.46 29.37 17.51
C ASN A 493 11.57 29.44 16.24
N LEU A 494 10.60 28.54 16.15
CA LEU A 494 9.64 28.48 15.04
C LEU A 494 8.51 29.50 15.18
N PHE A 495 8.23 29.98 16.39
CA PHE A 495 7.30 31.08 16.60
C PHE A 495 7.90 32.37 16.02
N LYS A 496 7.65 32.58 14.74
CA LYS A 496 7.89 33.86 14.10
C LYS A 496 6.83 34.82 14.60
N ASN A 497 7.25 35.94 15.19
CA ASN A 497 6.34 37.03 15.51
C ASN A 497 5.65 37.47 14.21
N LEU A 498 4.33 37.29 14.15
CA LEU A 498 3.51 37.76 13.04
C LEU A 498 3.66 39.27 12.88
N GLN A 499 3.44 39.76 11.66
CA GLN A 499 3.61 41.18 11.33
C GLN A 499 2.80 42.10 12.27
N TYR A 500 1.56 41.71 12.62
CA TYR A 500 0.72 42.46 13.54
C TYR A 500 1.30 42.55 14.96
N TYR A 501 1.87 41.46 15.50
CA TYR A 501 2.54 41.50 16.81
C TYR A 501 3.79 42.36 16.78
N LYS A 502 4.59 42.26 15.71
CA LYS A 502 5.77 43.12 15.54
C LYS A 502 5.38 44.59 15.47
N LEU A 503 4.34 44.92 14.70
CA LEU A 503 3.85 46.29 14.59
C LEU A 503 3.35 46.80 15.94
N GLY A 504 2.53 46.02 16.67
CA GLY A 504 2.01 46.41 17.98
C GLY A 504 3.09 46.60 19.04
N ILE A 505 4.07 45.70 19.09
CA ILE A 505 5.21 45.85 20.02
C ILE A 505 6.07 47.04 19.60
N ASN A 506 6.34 47.23 18.30
CA ASN A 506 7.15 48.34 17.83
C ASN A 506 6.48 49.70 18.11
N THR A 507 5.16 49.83 17.89
CA THR A 507 4.43 51.05 18.21
C THR A 507 4.47 51.34 19.71
N LEU A 508 4.29 50.32 20.55
CA LEU A 508 4.40 50.47 22.01
C LEU A 508 5.82 50.83 22.46
N LEU A 509 6.86 50.29 21.83
CA LEU A 509 8.24 50.54 22.22
C LEU A 509 8.80 51.87 21.69
N ASN A 510 8.19 52.47 20.68
CA ASN A 510 8.68 53.71 20.07
C ASN A 510 8.51 54.90 21.03
N LEU A 511 9.61 55.64 21.26
CA LEU A 511 9.60 56.82 22.13
C LEU A 511 9.21 58.04 21.30
N SER A 512 8.03 58.61 21.58
CA SER A 512 7.62 59.87 20.96
C SER A 512 8.25 61.04 21.72
N TYR A 513 9.44 61.46 21.30
CA TYR A 513 10.13 62.64 21.86
C TYR A 513 9.39 63.96 21.59
N ASN A 514 8.40 63.98 20.68
CA ASN A 514 7.67 65.20 20.33
C ASN A 514 6.64 65.64 21.39
N LYS A 515 6.43 64.86 22.46
CA LYS A 515 5.54 65.19 23.60
C LYS A 515 6.33 65.36 24.90
N LEU A 516 7.34 66.24 24.87
CA LEU A 516 8.19 66.57 26.03
C LEU A 516 7.49 67.46 27.07
N PHE A 517 6.30 67.99 26.78
CA PHE A 517 5.55 68.79 27.73
C PHE A 517 4.90 67.86 28.79
N ASN A 518 5.41 67.94 30.02
CA ASN A 518 5.03 67.19 31.23
C ASN A 518 5.69 65.82 31.42
N ILE A 519 6.99 65.83 31.74
CA ILE A 519 7.70 64.64 32.23
C ILE A 519 7.40 64.46 33.72
N TYR A 520 6.82 63.32 34.09
CA TYR A 520 6.49 63.00 35.49
C TYR A 520 7.58 62.15 36.15
N TYR A 521 7.75 62.32 37.47
CA TYR A 521 8.66 61.53 38.30
C TYR A 521 7.86 60.58 39.19
N PHE A 522 8.21 59.30 39.20
CA PHE A 522 7.61 58.33 40.10
C PHE A 522 8.65 57.46 40.80
N ASN A 523 8.29 57.06 42.02
CA ASN A 523 9.10 56.17 42.85
C ASN A 523 8.77 54.68 42.66
N SER A 524 7.59 54.36 42.13
CA SER A 524 7.05 52.99 42.06
C SER A 524 6.33 52.75 40.74
N MET A 525 6.50 51.55 40.17
CA MET A 525 5.81 51.11 38.94
C MET A 525 4.29 51.01 39.13
N ASP A 526 3.82 50.55 40.30
CA ASP A 526 2.39 50.31 40.57
C ASP A 526 1.56 51.60 40.48
N LYS A 527 2.11 52.71 40.98
CA LYS A 527 1.48 54.03 40.93
C LYS A 527 1.30 54.54 39.49
N ILE A 528 2.22 54.17 38.59
CA ILE A 528 2.09 54.49 37.16
C ILE A 528 0.96 53.67 36.54
N TYR A 529 0.86 52.39 36.91
CA TYR A 529 -0.21 51.51 36.44
C TYR A 529 -1.59 51.99 36.92
N GLU A 530 -1.71 52.40 38.19
CA GLU A 530 -2.93 52.98 38.75
C GLU A 530 -3.34 54.29 38.04
N LEU A 531 -2.38 55.20 37.81
CA LEU A 531 -2.64 56.46 37.10
C LEU A 531 -3.00 56.24 35.63
N TYR A 532 -2.45 55.20 35.01
CA TYR A 532 -2.83 54.77 33.68
C TYR A 532 -4.28 54.25 33.63
N ILE A 533 -4.67 53.38 34.57
CA ILE A 533 -6.06 52.88 34.69
C ILE A 533 -7.04 54.03 34.91
N ASN A 534 -6.66 55.02 35.71
CA ASN A 534 -7.45 56.22 35.98
C ASN A 534 -7.44 57.25 34.83
N ASN A 535 -6.90 56.91 33.66
CA ASN A 535 -6.79 57.76 32.46
C ASN A 535 -6.05 59.10 32.66
N LYS A 536 -5.21 59.23 33.71
CA LYS A 536 -4.40 60.43 33.96
C LYS A 536 -3.10 60.45 33.16
N LEU A 537 -2.61 59.27 32.75
CA LEU A 537 -1.42 59.11 31.93
C LEU A 537 -1.77 58.43 30.61
N SER A 538 -1.23 58.94 29.50
CA SER A 538 -1.33 58.27 28.19
C SER A 538 -0.24 57.21 28.02
N ILE A 539 -0.49 56.19 27.19
CA ILE A 539 0.45 55.08 26.89
C ILE A 539 1.82 55.59 26.41
N PHE A 540 1.86 56.73 25.72
CA PHE A 540 3.05 57.28 25.10
C PHE A 540 3.75 58.37 25.93
N ASN A 541 3.24 58.68 27.13
CA ASN A 541 3.87 59.68 28.00
C ASN A 541 5.26 59.19 28.47
N LEU A 542 6.22 60.12 28.48
CA LEU A 542 7.56 59.90 29.02
C LEU A 542 7.57 60.14 30.54
N VAL A 543 8.26 59.25 31.24
CA VAL A 543 8.25 59.18 32.70
C VAL A 543 9.64 58.80 33.23
N TRP A 544 10.09 59.47 34.29
CA TRP A 544 11.26 59.07 35.06
C TRP A 544 10.83 58.13 36.20
N ILE A 545 11.44 56.94 36.24
CA ILE A 545 11.23 55.99 37.33
C ILE A 545 12.51 55.76 38.10
N LYS A 546 12.37 55.74 39.41
CA LYS A 546 13.38 55.24 40.34
C LYS A 546 13.60 53.74 40.14
N TYR A 547 14.79 53.35 39.71
CA TYR A 547 15.24 51.96 39.60
C TYR A 547 16.42 51.73 40.55
N ILE A 548 16.34 50.68 41.37
CA ILE A 548 17.35 50.35 42.36
C ILE A 548 18.09 49.11 41.88
N SER A 549 19.39 49.23 41.59
CA SER A 549 20.27 48.11 41.26
C SER A 549 21.58 48.23 42.04
N ASN A 550 22.05 47.11 42.61
CA ASN A 550 23.30 47.03 43.38
C ASN A 550 23.46 48.14 44.44
N ASN A 551 22.42 48.37 45.26
CA ASN A 551 22.37 49.42 46.30
C ASN A 551 22.57 50.88 45.80
N LYS A 552 22.53 51.13 44.49
CA LYS A 552 22.53 52.47 43.89
C LYS A 552 21.15 52.81 43.33
N ILE A 553 20.76 54.08 43.50
CA ILE A 553 19.50 54.62 42.98
C ILE A 553 19.78 55.27 41.63
N PHE A 554 19.15 54.77 40.57
CA PHE A 554 19.15 55.37 39.25
C PHE A 554 17.75 55.85 38.89
N TYR A 555 17.65 56.93 38.12
CA TYR A 555 16.41 57.29 37.45
C TYR A 555 16.52 56.91 35.98
N ILE A 556 15.56 56.15 35.48
CA ILE A 556 15.52 55.71 34.08
C ILE A 556 14.35 56.41 33.39
N LEU A 557 14.64 57.10 32.29
CA LEU A 557 13.63 57.68 31.42
C LEU A 557 13.03 56.56 30.55
N THR A 558 11.74 56.30 30.72
CA THR A 558 11.00 55.29 29.96
C THR A 558 9.62 55.80 29.59
N SER A 559 8.88 55.06 28.77
CA SER A 559 7.48 55.33 28.46
C SER A 559 6.55 54.45 29.30
N VAL A 560 5.34 54.94 29.58
CA VAL A 560 4.27 54.17 30.25
C VAL A 560 4.05 52.81 29.58
N SER A 561 4.07 52.76 28.24
CA SER A 561 3.97 51.52 27.45
C SER A 561 5.03 50.46 27.78
N ARG A 562 6.29 50.85 27.94
CA ARG A 562 7.41 49.93 28.25
C ARG A 562 7.26 49.36 29.66
N ILE A 563 6.79 50.17 30.60
CA ILE A 563 6.54 49.76 31.98
C ILE A 563 5.40 48.75 32.02
N ILE A 564 4.29 49.02 31.34
CA ILE A 564 3.14 48.11 31.26
C ILE A 564 3.56 46.78 30.61
N LEU A 565 4.33 46.82 29.53
CA LEU A 565 4.87 45.61 28.90
C LEU A 565 5.77 44.82 29.86
N ASN A 566 6.66 45.49 30.59
CA ASN A 566 7.50 44.82 31.59
C ASN A 566 6.69 44.23 32.73
N LEU A 567 5.69 44.94 33.25
CA LEU A 567 4.76 44.42 34.26
C LEU A 567 4.06 43.16 33.74
N TYR A 568 3.62 43.18 32.48
CA TYR A 568 2.98 42.03 31.85
C TYR A 568 3.93 40.82 31.75
N MET A 569 5.21 41.06 31.45
CA MET A 569 6.27 40.03 31.41
C MET A 569 6.69 39.52 32.80
N TYR A 570 6.43 40.26 33.87
CA TYR A 570 6.69 39.82 35.25
C TYR A 570 5.54 38.96 35.81
N ILE A 571 4.30 39.23 35.36
CA ILE A 571 3.10 38.53 35.82
C ILE A 571 2.94 37.15 35.16
N TYR A 572 3.42 36.99 33.92
CA TYR A 572 3.31 35.78 33.09
C TYR A 572 4.66 35.24 32.70
#